data_AF-A0A6I1L3J2-F1
#
_entry.id   AF-A0A6I1L3J2-F1
#
_cell.length_a   1.000
_cell.length_b   1.000
_cell.length_c   1.000
_cell.angle_alpha   90.00
_cell.angle_beta   90.00
_cell.angle_gamma   90.00
#
_symmetry.space_group_name_H-M   'P 1'
#
loop_
_entity.id
_entity.type
_entity.pdbx_description
1 polymer ?
#
loop_
_entity_poly.entity_id
_entity_poly.type
_entity_poly.pdbx_seq_one_letter_code
_entity_poly.pdbx_strand_id
1 'polypeptide(L)'
;MRDVGQKMRNDPLQRRNIWSPLEIQGVESFESGSAVLRARFKTAPIKQWEVSRAFNLSLKRHLDEAGLDLATPRLSVQVVTAAAGGQEKEASV
;
A
#
# COMPACT_ATOMS: atom_id res chain seq x y z
N MET A 1 -8.03 2.16 -9.52
CA MET A 1 -8.40 0.79 -9.05
C MET A 1 -9.57 0.18 -9.81
N ARG A 2 -10.73 0.84 -9.90
CA ARG A 2 -11.91 0.31 -10.62
C ARG A 2 -11.61 -0.02 -12.08
N ASP A 3 -10.90 0.87 -12.78
CA ASP A 3 -10.54 0.67 -14.18
C ASP A 3 -9.59 -0.51 -14.38
N VAL A 4 -8.64 -0.70 -13.47
CA VAL A 4 -7.71 -1.86 -13.48
C VAL A 4 -8.50 -3.15 -13.32
N GLY A 5 -9.45 -3.19 -12.37
CA GLY A 5 -10.34 -4.34 -12.19
C GLY A 5 -11.20 -4.63 -13.43
N GLN A 6 -11.70 -3.58 -14.10
CA GLN A 6 -12.49 -3.73 -15.33
C GLN A 6 -11.64 -4.22 -16.50
N LYS A 7 -10.43 -3.67 -16.70
CA LYS A 7 -9.47 -4.13 -17.71
C LYS A 7 -9.10 -5.59 -17.50
N MET A 8 -8.81 -5.99 -16.26
CA MET A 8 -8.48 -7.38 -15.93
C MET A 8 -9.64 -8.36 -16.19
N ARG A 9 -10.90 -7.92 -16.05
CA ARG A 9 -12.06 -8.74 -16.42
C ARG A 9 -12.25 -8.89 -17.92
N ASN A 10 -11.74 -7.95 -18.70
CA ASN A 10 -11.78 -8.01 -20.16
C ASN A 10 -10.58 -8.78 -20.74
N ASP A 11 -9.54 -9.03 -19.94
CA ASP A 11 -8.37 -9.82 -20.34
C ASP A 11 -8.77 -11.28 -20.63
N PRO A 12 -8.53 -11.81 -21.85
CA PRO A 12 -8.82 -13.20 -22.20
C PRO A 12 -8.25 -14.24 -21.23
N LEU A 13 -7.09 -13.95 -20.61
CA LEU A 13 -6.43 -14.85 -19.67
C LEU A 13 -7.13 -14.89 -18.31
N GLN A 14 -7.66 -13.75 -17.86
CA GLN A 14 -8.22 -13.62 -16.51
C GLN A 14 -9.75 -13.63 -16.47
N ARG A 15 -10.46 -13.31 -17.57
CA ARG A 15 -11.93 -13.22 -17.58
C ARG A 15 -12.63 -14.49 -17.12
N ARG A 16 -12.07 -15.66 -17.44
CA ARG A 16 -12.65 -16.96 -17.09
C ARG A 16 -12.51 -17.26 -15.59
N ASN A 17 -11.52 -16.66 -14.95
CA ASN A 17 -11.19 -16.88 -13.54
C ASN A 17 -11.89 -15.88 -12.62
N ILE A 18 -12.45 -14.78 -13.13
CA ILE A 18 -13.09 -13.71 -12.35
C ILE A 18 -14.60 -13.76 -12.55
N TRP A 19 -15.34 -14.16 -11.51
CA TRP A 19 -16.79 -14.34 -11.58
C TRP A 19 -17.58 -13.08 -11.19
N SER A 20 -16.96 -12.13 -10.49
CA SER A 20 -17.62 -10.90 -10.05
C SER A 20 -16.72 -9.67 -10.26
N PRO A 21 -17.31 -8.47 -10.41
CA PRO A 21 -16.55 -7.22 -10.42
C PRO A 21 -15.66 -7.06 -9.19
N LEU A 22 -14.63 -6.20 -9.32
CA LEU A 22 -13.85 -5.76 -8.16
C LEU A 22 -14.79 -5.04 -7.18
N GLU A 23 -14.90 -5.56 -5.96
CA GLU A 23 -15.61 -4.90 -4.87
C GLU A 23 -14.61 -4.18 -3.98
N ILE A 24 -14.74 -2.86 -3.87
CA ILE A 24 -13.91 -2.03 -3.01
C ILE A 24 -14.67 -1.81 -1.71
N GLN A 25 -14.13 -2.27 -0.59
CA GLN A 25 -14.73 -2.03 0.72
C GLN A 25 -14.40 -0.64 1.27
N GLY A 26 -13.29 -0.05 0.84
CA GLY A 26 -12.82 1.26 1.30
C GLY A 26 -11.56 1.12 2.14
N VAL A 27 -11.33 2.11 3.01
CA VAL A 27 -10.17 2.15 3.92
C VAL A 27 -10.45 1.23 5.10
N GLU A 28 -9.57 0.24 5.29
CA GLU A 28 -9.62 -0.69 6.41
C GLU A 28 -8.93 -0.11 7.65
N SER A 29 -7.76 0.50 7.48
CA SER A 29 -6.98 1.10 8.56
C SER A 29 -5.99 2.13 8.01
N PHE A 30 -5.37 2.88 8.92
CA PHE A 30 -4.21 3.72 8.63
C PHE A 30 -2.99 3.12 9.33
N GLU A 31 -1.95 2.79 8.58
CA GLU A 31 -0.73 2.15 9.06
C GLU A 31 0.50 2.92 8.58
N SER A 32 1.40 3.28 9.49
CA SER A 32 2.70 3.92 9.17
C SER A 32 2.58 5.13 8.22
N GLY A 33 1.55 5.95 8.40
CA GLY A 33 1.28 7.13 7.58
C GLY A 33 0.59 6.85 6.23
N SER A 34 0.07 5.64 6.03
CA SER A 34 -0.53 5.17 4.79
C SER A 34 -1.95 4.64 5.01
N ALA A 35 -2.86 4.83 4.05
CA ALA A 35 -4.20 4.25 4.12
C ALA A 35 -4.20 2.84 3.50
N VAL A 36 -4.63 1.83 4.27
CA VAL A 36 -4.80 0.46 3.78
C VAL A 36 -6.17 0.34 3.13
N LEU A 37 -6.20 0.16 1.81
CA LEU A 37 -7.43 -0.01 1.06
C LEU A 37 -7.73 -1.49 0.82
N ARG A 38 -8.92 -1.95 1.20
CA ARG A 38 -9.34 -3.34 1.01
C ARG A 38 -10.27 -3.48 -0.18
N ALA A 39 -9.96 -4.46 -1.03
CA ALA A 39 -10.80 -4.86 -2.15
C ALA A 39 -10.80 -6.38 -2.32
N ARG A 40 -11.86 -6.93 -2.93
CA ARG A 40 -12.03 -8.36 -3.11
C ARG A 40 -12.56 -8.72 -4.50
N PHE A 41 -12.23 -9.93 -4.94
CA PHE A 41 -12.78 -10.57 -6.12
C PHE A 41 -13.47 -11.88 -5.73
N LYS A 42 -14.52 -12.23 -6.46
CA LYS A 42 -15.00 -13.61 -6.52
C LYS A 42 -14.31 -14.29 -7.69
N THR A 43 -13.54 -15.34 -7.41
CA THR A 43 -12.76 -16.06 -8.42
C THR A 43 -13.17 -17.52 -8.51
N ALA A 44 -12.76 -18.19 -9.58
CA ALA A 44 -12.79 -19.65 -9.65
C ALA A 44 -11.96 -20.27 -8.50
N PRO A 45 -12.30 -21.49 -8.05
CA PRO A 45 -11.53 -22.20 -7.03
C PRO A 45 -10.05 -22.31 -7.41
N ILE A 46 -9.14 -22.18 -6.43
CA ILE A 46 -7.68 -22.29 -6.58
C ILE A 46 -7.03 -21.11 -7.36
N LYS A 47 -7.82 -20.32 -8.10
CA LYS A 47 -7.34 -19.20 -8.92
C LYS A 47 -7.13 -17.89 -8.16
N GLN A 48 -7.45 -17.84 -6.86
CA GLN A 48 -7.34 -16.61 -6.06
C GLN A 48 -5.95 -15.97 -6.11
N TRP A 49 -4.87 -16.78 -6.07
CA TRP A 49 -3.50 -16.30 -6.09
C TRP A 49 -3.05 -15.80 -7.46
N GLU A 50 -3.55 -16.43 -8.52
CA GLU A 50 -3.25 -16.02 -9.90
C GLU A 50 -3.90 -14.67 -10.20
N VAL A 51 -5.19 -14.54 -9.87
CA VAL A 51 -5.97 -13.31 -10.05
C VAL A 51 -5.39 -12.18 -9.18
N SER A 52 -5.06 -12.45 -7.91
CA SER A 52 -4.46 -11.46 -7.01
C SER A 52 -3.13 -10.93 -7.54
N ARG A 53 -2.24 -11.81 -8.02
CA ARG A 53 -0.96 -11.39 -8.61
C ARG A 53 -1.13 -10.58 -9.89
N ALA A 54 -2.01 -11.01 -10.79
CA ALA A 54 -2.31 -10.29 -12.03
C ALA A 54 -2.88 -8.89 -11.74
N PHE A 55 -3.75 -8.79 -10.73
CA PHE A 55 -4.30 -7.51 -10.28
C PHE A 55 -3.21 -6.60 -9.71
N ASN A 56 -2.39 -7.10 -8.79
CA ASN A 56 -1.32 -6.31 -8.15
C ASN A 56 -0.31 -5.79 -9.18
N LEU A 57 0.07 -6.61 -10.17
CA LEU A 57 0.95 -6.19 -11.26
C LEU A 57 0.32 -5.08 -12.10
N SER A 58 -0.94 -5.26 -12.50
CA SER A 58 -1.66 -4.27 -13.32
C SER A 58 -1.90 -2.96 -12.56
N LEU A 59 -2.17 -3.07 -11.25
CA LEU A 59 -2.33 -1.93 -10.36
C LEU A 59 -1.02 -1.16 -10.22
N LYS A 60 0.10 -1.85 -9.98
CA LYS A 60 1.43 -1.22 -9.88
C LYS A 60 1.78 -0.47 -11.16
N ARG A 61 1.64 -1.11 -12.32
CA ARG A 61 1.88 -0.46 -13.63
C ARG A 61 1.03 0.79 -13.83
N HIS A 62 -0.26 0.70 -13.50
CA HIS A 62 -1.16 1.83 -13.65
C HIS A 62 -0.84 2.99 -12.69
N LEU A 63 -0.39 2.68 -11.47
CA LEU A 63 0.07 3.69 -10.52
C LEU A 63 1.38 4.35 -10.98
N ASP A 64 2.32 3.55 -11.49
CA ASP A 64 3.59 4.04 -12.03
C ASP A 64 3.36 4.97 -13.23
N GLU A 65 2.46 4.60 -14.15
CA GLU A 65 2.05 5.43 -15.29
C GLU A 65 1.40 6.75 -14.85
N ALA A 66 0.67 6.73 -13.73
CA ALA A 66 0.04 7.92 -13.16
C ALA A 66 1.00 8.78 -12.32
N GLY A 67 2.25 8.35 -12.12
CA GLY A 67 3.22 9.02 -11.25
C GLY A 67 2.87 8.94 -9.76
N LEU A 68 2.04 7.98 -9.35
CA LEU A 68 1.65 7.75 -7.97
C LEU A 68 2.58 6.70 -7.34
N ASP A 69 3.32 7.09 -6.31
CA ASP A 69 4.14 6.13 -5.56
C ASP A 69 3.27 5.23 -4.68
N LEU A 70 3.64 3.97 -4.54
CA LEU A 70 3.03 3.11 -3.52
C LEU A 70 3.48 3.60 -2.15
N ALA A 71 2.63 3.40 -1.15
CA ALA A 71 2.78 4.01 0.17
C ALA A 71 4.06 3.54 0.89
N THR A 72 5.18 4.20 0.58
CA THR A 72 6.50 3.93 1.11
C THR A 72 6.55 4.38 2.56
N PRO A 73 6.91 3.49 3.52
CA PRO A 73 7.00 3.85 4.93
C PRO A 73 7.96 5.01 5.13
N ARG A 74 7.50 6.07 5.83
CA ARG A 74 8.34 7.23 6.17
C ARG A 74 8.77 7.13 7.63
N LEU A 75 10.07 7.16 7.87
CA LEU A 75 10.65 7.21 9.22
C LEU A 75 11.44 8.51 9.38
N SER A 76 11.03 9.36 10.32
CA SER A 76 11.79 10.53 10.74
C SER A 76 12.60 10.19 11.98
N VAL A 77 13.93 10.24 11.89
CA VAL A 77 14.83 10.05 13.04
C VAL A 77 15.35 11.41 13.49
N GLN A 78 15.15 11.75 14.76
CA GLN A 78 15.80 12.88 15.39
C GLN A 78 17.02 12.38 16.16
N VAL A 79 18.21 12.84 15.77
CA VAL A 79 19.45 12.53 16.47
C VAL A 79 19.67 13.60 17.53
N VAL A 80 19.52 13.25 18.81
CA VAL A 80 19.89 14.11 19.93
C VAL A 80 21.24 13.64 20.44
N THR A 81 22.26 14.50 20.34
CA THR A 81 23.58 14.20 20.90
C THR A 81 23.57 14.58 22.39
N ALA A 82 23.94 13.64 23.25
CA ALA A 82 24.17 13.93 24.67
C ALA A 82 25.61 14.46 24.83
N ALA A 83 25.86 15.70 24.42
CA ALA A 83 27.13 16.38 24.71
C ALA A 83 26.97 17.90 24.68
N ALA A 84 26.22 18.45 25.65
CA ALA A 84 26.36 19.84 26.10
C ALA A 84 25.64 20.00 27.45
N GLY A 85 26.26 19.49 28.51
CA GLY A 85 25.75 19.61 29.89
C GLY A 85 26.89 19.72 30.89
N GLY A 86 27.81 20.67 30.65
CA GLY A 86 28.70 21.14 31.69
C GLY A 86 27.90 21.99 32.68
N GLN A 87 27.60 21.42 33.86
CA GLN A 87 27.18 22.20 35.02
C GLN A 87 28.36 22.26 36.00
N GLU A 88 29.28 23.19 35.74
CA GLU A 88 30.05 23.82 36.80
C GLU A 88 29.12 24.86 37.46
N LYS A 89 28.65 24.55 38.66
CA LYS A 89 28.38 25.59 39.66
C LYS A 89 29.35 25.35 40.81
N GLU A 90 30.49 26.04 40.70
CA GLU A 90 31.35 26.39 41.81
C GLU A 90 30.54 27.02 42.94
N ALA A 91 30.94 26.69 44.15
CA ALA A 91 30.49 27.29 45.40
C ALA A 91 30.81 28.79 45.44
N SER A 92 29.87 29.60 45.94
CA SER A 92 30.24 30.76 46.77
C SER A 92 29.04 31.35 47.50
N VAL A 93 29.21 31.42 48.83
CA VAL A 93 28.56 32.26 49.86
C VAL A 93 27.15 31.86 50.33
#